data_AF-A0A1F7B3S5-F1
#
_entry.id   AF-A0A1F7B3S5-F1
#
_cell.length_a   1.000
_cell.length_b   1.000
_cell.length_c   1.000
_cell.angle_alpha   90.00
_cell.angle_beta   90.00
_cell.angle_gamma   90.00
#
_symmetry.space_group_name_H-M   'P 1'
#
loop_
_entity.id
_entity.type
_entity.pdbx_description
1 polymer ?
#
loop_
_entity_poly.entity_id
_entity_poly.type
_entity_poly.pdbx_seq_one_letter_code
_entity_poly.pdbx_strand_id
1 'polypeptide(L)'
;MTKLYSQKDSKSLIQDIGSIFEEGKKQAYKIVNNILVETYREIGKRIVEFEQKGKITSQYGSKLLINLSKELSPYGKGFSRSNLTYMYFI
;
A
#
# COMPACT_ATOMS: atom_id res chain seq x y z
N MET A 1 18.45 -48.85 3.26
CA MET A 1 17.02 -48.88 2.84
C MET A 1 16.44 -47.50 3.03
N THR A 2 16.40 -46.71 1.97
CA THR A 2 15.76 -45.38 1.97
C THR A 2 14.25 -45.64 2.03
N LYS A 3 13.60 -45.36 3.17
CA LYS A 3 12.13 -45.38 3.24
C LYS A 3 11.63 -44.27 2.32
N LEU A 4 11.20 -44.64 1.12
CA LEU A 4 10.48 -43.76 0.20
C LEU A 4 9.14 -43.46 0.85
N TYR A 5 8.88 -42.20 1.17
CA TYR A 5 7.61 -41.75 1.74
C TYR A 5 6.42 -42.22 0.90
N SER A 6 5.34 -42.63 1.55
CA SER A 6 4.08 -42.93 0.85
C SER A 6 3.64 -41.72 0.05
N GLN A 7 3.11 -41.93 -1.16
CA GLN A 7 2.61 -40.86 -2.01
C GLN A 7 1.57 -39.98 -1.30
N LYS A 8 0.81 -40.56 -0.37
CA LYS A 8 -0.17 -39.86 0.48
C LYS A 8 0.52 -38.93 1.50
N ASP A 9 1.58 -39.39 2.13
CA ASP A 9 2.32 -38.63 3.15
C ASP A 9 3.06 -37.45 2.49
N SER A 10 3.65 -37.67 1.30
CA SER A 10 4.27 -36.61 0.51
C SER A 10 3.27 -35.55 0.07
N LYS A 11 2.04 -35.93 -0.30
CA LYS A 11 0.99 -34.98 -0.69
C LYS A 11 0.50 -34.15 0.49
N SER A 12 0.35 -34.77 1.67
CA SER A 12 -0.01 -34.06 2.92
C SER A 12 1.04 -33.01 3.26
N LEU A 13 2.32 -33.41 3.24
CA LEU A 13 3.43 -32.49 3.54
C LEU A 13 3.47 -31.29 2.59
N ILE A 14 3.27 -31.51 1.29
CA ILE A 14 3.22 -30.42 0.29
C ILE A 14 2.07 -29.46 0.58
N GLN A 15 0.89 -30.00 0.92
CA GLN A 15 -0.27 -29.17 1.26
C GLN A 15 0.00 -28.35 2.53
N ASP A 16 0.55 -28.97 3.57
CA ASP A 16 0.85 -28.30 4.84
C ASP A 16 1.87 -27.17 4.64
N ILE A 17 2.95 -27.41 3.90
CA ILE A 17 3.95 -26.39 3.55
C ILE A 17 3.29 -25.26 2.74
N GLY A 18 2.46 -25.59 1.75
CA GLY A 18 1.73 -24.61 0.95
C GLY A 18 0.83 -23.73 1.80
N SER A 19 0.10 -24.31 2.75
CA SER A 19 -0.77 -23.58 3.68
C SER A 19 0.03 -22.64 4.60
N ILE A 20 1.15 -23.10 5.16
CA ILE A 20 2.03 -22.25 5.99
C ILE A 20 2.56 -21.07 5.17
N PHE A 21 2.98 -21.32 3.93
CA PHE A 21 3.52 -20.27 3.06
C PHE A 21 2.46 -19.23 2.68
N GLU A 22 1.26 -19.66 2.29
CA GLU A 22 0.18 -18.73 1.94
C GLU A 22 -0.32 -17.93 3.14
N GLU A 23 -0.38 -18.53 4.33
CA GLU A 23 -0.72 -17.82 5.56
C GLU A 23 0.33 -16.75 5.88
N GLY A 24 1.63 -17.07 5.77
CA GLY A 24 2.71 -16.11 5.94
C GLY A 24 2.63 -14.94 4.95
N LYS A 25 2.38 -15.24 3.66
CA LYS A 25 2.17 -14.20 2.62
C LYS A 25 0.99 -13.30 2.94
N LYS A 26 -0.14 -13.88 3.35
CA LYS A 26 -1.35 -13.13 3.71
C LYS A 26 -1.10 -12.17 4.87
N GLN A 27 -0.36 -12.61 5.88
CA GLN A 27 0.02 -11.76 7.00
C GLN A 27 0.95 -10.63 6.58
N ALA A 28 1.96 -10.91 5.74
CA ALA A 28 2.84 -9.89 5.19
C ALA A 28 2.06 -8.82 4.40
N TYR A 29 1.16 -9.24 3.51
CA TYR A 29 0.31 -8.31 2.76
C TYR A 29 -0.59 -7.47 3.68
N LYS A 30 -1.17 -8.06 4.72
CA LYS A 30 -1.98 -7.33 5.70
C LYS A 30 -1.17 -6.24 6.41
N ILE A 31 0.03 -6.57 6.87
CA ILE A 31 0.91 -5.62 7.55
C ILE A 31 1.32 -4.48 6.61
N VAL A 32 1.78 -4.82 5.40
CA VAL A 32 2.15 -3.82 4.39
C VAL A 32 0.98 -2.91 4.04
N ASN A 33 -0.21 -3.47 3.83
CA ASN A 33 -1.40 -2.68 3.52
C ASN A 33 -1.78 -1.73 4.65
N ASN A 34 -1.71 -2.17 5.91
CA ASN A 34 -1.96 -1.29 7.05
C ASN A 34 -0.97 -0.13 7.10
N ILE A 35 0.32 -0.41 6.90
CA ILE A 35 1.36 0.62 6.87
C ILE A 35 1.12 1.61 5.72
N LEU A 36 0.74 1.12 4.54
CA LEU A 36 0.44 1.97 3.38
C LEU A 36 -0.75 2.89 3.64
N VAL A 37 -1.84 2.35 4.22
CA VAL A 37 -3.04 3.14 4.54
C VAL A 37 -2.70 4.26 5.53
N GLU A 38 -1.97 3.97 6.61
CA GLU A 38 -1.55 4.98 7.58
C GLU A 38 -0.63 6.04 6.94
N THR A 39 0.33 5.59 6.13
CA THR A 39 1.25 6.49 5.41
C THR A 39 0.49 7.45 4.50
N TYR A 40 -0.48 6.93 3.74
CA TYR A 40 -1.31 7.71 2.83
C TYR A 40 -2.23 8.69 3.57
N ARG A 41 -2.75 8.32 4.73
CA ARG A 41 -3.52 9.23 5.59
C ARG A 41 -2.67 10.39 6.10
N GLU A 42 -1.46 10.13 6.56
CA GLU A 42 -0.56 11.20 7.03
C GLU A 42 -0.14 12.14 5.89
N ILE A 43 0.04 11.62 4.67
CA ILE A 43 0.27 12.46 3.47
C ILE A 43 -0.93 13.36 3.20
N GLY A 44 -2.14 12.80 3.17
CA GLY A 44 -3.39 13.54 2.98
C GLY A 44 -3.55 14.67 4.00
N LYS A 45 -3.38 14.34 5.28
CA LYS A 45 -3.39 15.31 6.38
C LYS A 45 -2.40 16.45 6.15
N ARG A 46 -1.17 16.13 5.72
CA ARG A 46 -0.15 17.16 5.47
C ARG A 46 -0.52 18.10 4.33
N ILE A 47 -1.17 17.59 3.29
CA ILE A 47 -1.69 18.39 2.15
C ILE A 47 -2.80 19.33 2.65
N VAL A 48 -3.77 18.80 3.40
CA VAL A 48 -4.90 19.60 3.94
C VAL A 48 -4.41 20.69 4.89
N GLU A 49 -3.50 20.36 5.81
CA GLU A 49 -2.90 21.34 6.72
C GLU A 49 -2.16 22.46 5.98
N PHE A 50 -1.48 22.13 4.87
CA PHE A 50 -0.78 23.12 4.05
C PHE A 50 -1.77 24.07 3.37
N GLU A 51 -2.87 23.55 2.83
CA GLU A 51 -3.92 24.37 2.21
C GLU A 51 -4.63 25.29 3.20
N GLN A 52 -4.98 24.76 4.38
CA GLN A 52 -5.66 25.53 5.43
C GLN A 52 -4.79 26.68 5.95
N LYS A 53 -3.47 26.47 6.10
CA LYS A 53 -2.53 27.52 6.53
C LYS A 53 -2.40 28.66 5.51
N GLY A 54 -2.66 28.40 4.22
CA GLY A 54 -2.55 29.40 3.16
C GLY A 54 -3.85 30.17 2.84
N LYS A 55 -4.98 29.92 3.55
CA LYS A 55 -6.32 30.46 3.20
C LYS A 55 -6.71 30.18 1.75
N ILE A 56 -6.42 28.97 1.29
CA ILE A 56 -6.44 28.59 -0.12
C ILE A 56 -7.84 28.09 -0.49
N THR A 57 -8.44 28.64 -1.56
CA THR A 57 -9.74 28.18 -2.09
C THR A 57 -9.60 26.87 -2.86
N SER A 58 -10.70 26.11 -3.03
CA SER A 58 -10.67 24.77 -3.65
C SER A 58 -10.08 24.74 -5.07
N GLN A 59 -10.11 25.88 -5.79
CA GLN A 59 -9.56 25.99 -7.13
C GLN A 59 -8.03 25.83 -7.15
N TYR A 60 -7.35 26.30 -6.10
CA TYR A 60 -5.90 26.18 -5.97
C TYR A 60 -5.47 24.79 -5.48
N GLY A 61 -6.30 24.10 -4.69
CA GLY A 61 -6.03 22.71 -4.28
C GLY A 61 -5.89 21.76 -5.47
N SER A 62 -6.68 21.97 -6.52
CA SER A 62 -6.55 21.20 -7.76
C SER A 62 -5.18 21.39 -8.44
N LYS A 63 -4.60 22.60 -8.38
CA LYS A 63 -3.28 22.93 -8.92
C LYS A 63 -2.16 22.40 -8.02
N LEU A 64 -2.36 22.42 -6.70
CA LEU A 64 -1.44 21.85 -5.72
C LEU A 64 -1.23 20.35 -5.98
N LEU A 65 -2.31 19.57 -6.10
CA LEU A 65 -2.22 18.13 -6.38
C LEU A 65 -1.52 17.83 -7.71
N ILE A 66 -1.72 18.66 -8.75
CA ILE A 66 -1.00 18.53 -10.02
C ILE A 66 0.50 18.74 -9.82
N ASN A 67 0.90 19.79 -9.10
CA ASN A 67 2.30 20.07 -8.83
C ASN A 67 2.93 18.95 -7.99
N LEU A 68 2.27 18.53 -6.91
CA LEU A 68 2.72 17.42 -6.07
C LEU A 68 2.90 16.14 -6.88
N SER A 69 1.99 15.83 -7.81
CA SER A 69 2.13 14.61 -8.64
C SER A 69 3.36 14.62 -9.55
N LYS A 70 3.82 15.81 -9.97
CA LYS A 70 5.04 15.95 -10.78
C LYS A 70 6.28 15.84 -9.90
N GLU A 71 6.31 16.61 -8.80
CA GLU A 71 7.45 16.67 -7.88
C GLU A 71 7.69 15.35 -7.15
N LEU A 72 6.61 14.60 -6.85
CA LEU A 72 6.70 13.32 -6.17
C LEU A 72 6.85 12.12 -7.11
N SER A 73 6.86 12.34 -8.43
CA SER A 73 7.05 11.26 -9.41
C SER A 73 8.34 10.44 -9.24
N PRO A 74 9.48 11.00 -8.75
CA PRO A 74 10.68 10.21 -8.48
C PRO A 74 10.52 9.18 -7.35
N TYR A 75 9.55 9.38 -6.44
CA TYR A 75 9.25 8.47 -5.34
C TYR A 75 8.37 7.28 -5.77
N GLY A 76 7.97 7.24 -7.04
CA GLY A 76 7.32 6.10 -7.66
C GLY A 76 5.88 6.36 -8.11
N LYS A 77 5.29 5.33 -8.73
CA LYS A 77 3.95 5.40 -9.34
C LYS A 77 2.81 5.63 -8.34
N GLY A 78 3.09 5.53 -7.05
CA GLY A 78 2.15 5.81 -5.96
C GLY A 78 1.67 7.27 -5.90
N PHE A 79 2.40 8.21 -6.51
CA PHE A 79 2.12 9.65 -6.42
C PHE A 79 1.47 10.25 -7.67
N SER A 80 0.68 9.46 -8.40
CA SER A 80 -0.16 10.01 -9.46
C SER A 80 -1.15 11.04 -8.91
N ARG A 81 -1.62 11.97 -9.75
CA ARG A 81 -2.64 12.95 -9.35
C ARG A 81 -3.86 12.25 -8.73
N SER A 82 -4.34 11.17 -9.33
CA SER A 82 -5.50 10.43 -8.81
C SER A 82 -5.21 9.83 -7.43
N ASN A 83 -4.03 9.25 -7.22
CA ASN A 83 -3.67 8.70 -5.92
C ASN A 83 -3.56 9.76 -4.84
N LEU A 84 -2.94 10.91 -5.15
CA LEU A 84 -2.89 12.05 -4.24
C LEU A 84 -4.28 12.60 -3.93
N THR A 85 -5.19 12.62 -4.89
CA THR A 85 -6.60 12.96 -4.67
C THR A 85 -7.28 11.97 -3.71
N TYR A 86 -7.03 10.66 -3.86
CA TYR A 86 -7.54 9.69 -2.90
C TYR A 86 -6.99 9.95 -1.49
N MET A 87 -5.68 10.15 -1.36
CA MET A 87 -5.05 10.48 -0.07
C MET A 87 -5.65 11.74 0.57
N TYR A 88 -5.97 12.74 -0.25
CA TYR A 88 -6.56 14.01 0.17
C TYR A 88 -7.98 13.88 0.76
N PHE A 89 -8.74 12.86 0.35
CA PHE A 89 -10.12 12.64 0.79
C PHE A 89 -10.29 11.47 1.78
N ILE A 90 -9.20 10.82 2.19
CA ILE A 90 -9.19 9.82 3.27
C ILE A 90 -9.28 10.52 4.62
#